data_AF-A0A537SJC9-F1
#
_entry.id   AF-A0A537SJC9-F1
#
_cell.length_a   1.000
_cell.length_b   1.000
_cell.length_c   1.000
_cell.angle_alpha   90.00
_cell.angle_beta   90.00
_cell.angle_gamma   90.00
#
_symmetry.space_group_name_H-M   'P 1'
#
loop_
_entity.id
_entity.type
_entity.pdbx_description
1 polymer ?
#
loop_
_entity_poly.entity_id
_entity_poly.type
_entity_poly.pdbx_seq_one_letter_code
_entity_poly.pdbx_strand_id
1 'polypeptide(L)'
;MIDRRPLLRAIFDAAVAAAHPDVVLAAHLRPPPEGRVICLAAGKAAAAMAAAAERHYLDELGLEPSRLSGIATTRHGHGVPTRRIKVI
;
A
#
# COMPACT_ATOMS: atom_id res chain seq x y z
N MET A 1 -33.67 -21.18 13.26
CA MET A 1 -32.85 -19.96 13.48
C MET A 1 -32.19 -19.59 12.18
N ILE A 2 -32.24 -18.32 11.75
CA ILE A 2 -31.50 -17.84 10.57
C ILE A 2 -30.02 -17.82 10.92
N ASP A 3 -29.17 -18.46 10.10
CA ASP A 3 -27.72 -18.38 10.25
C ASP A 3 -27.24 -16.96 9.92
N ARG A 4 -26.65 -16.28 10.91
CA ARG A 4 -26.12 -14.93 10.76
C ARG A 4 -24.68 -14.90 10.27
N ARG A 5 -24.00 -16.05 10.17
CA ARG A 5 -22.59 -16.13 9.77
C ARG A 5 -22.32 -15.49 8.40
N PRO A 6 -23.15 -15.67 7.34
CA PRO A 6 -22.88 -15.06 6.04
C PRO A 6 -22.90 -13.53 6.11
N LEU A 7 -23.87 -12.96 6.83
CA LEU A 7 -23.99 -11.51 7.02
C LEU A 7 -22.79 -10.95 7.78
N LEU A 8 -22.41 -11.57 8.90
CA LEU A 8 -21.28 -11.11 9.71
C LEU A 8 -19.94 -11.24 8.96
N ARG A 9 -19.77 -12.30 8.17
CA ARG A 9 -18.61 -12.48 7.29
C ARG A 9 -18.53 -11.35 6.27
N ALA A 10 -19.64 -11.02 5.59
CA ALA A 10 -19.68 -9.93 4.62
C ALA A 10 -19.31 -8.57 5.23
N ILE A 11 -19.81 -8.27 6.43
CA ILE A 11 -19.45 -7.04 7.16
C ILE A 11 -17.95 -7.01 7.46
N PHE A 12 -17.38 -8.12 7.91
CA PHE A 12 -15.95 -8.20 8.22
C PHE A 12 -15.09 -8.12 6.95
N ASP A 13 -15.48 -8.76 5.84
CA ASP A 13 -14.82 -8.62 4.54
C ASP A 13 -14.79 -7.16 4.07
N ALA A 14 -15.93 -6.47 4.15
CA ALA A 14 -16.03 -5.07 3.77
C ALA A 14 -15.12 -4.18 4.64
N ALA A 15 -15.07 -4.42 5.95
CA ALA A 15 -14.21 -3.66 6.86
C ALA A 15 -12.72 -3.88 6.58
N VAL A 16 -12.30 -5.12 6.30
CA VAL A 16 -10.91 -5.44 5.93
C VAL A 16 -10.54 -4.80 4.60
N ALA A 17 -11.41 -4.90 3.59
CA ALA A 17 -11.19 -4.30 2.28
C ALA A 17 -11.07 -2.77 2.39
N ALA A 18 -11.94 -2.14 3.18
CA ALA A 18 -11.91 -0.70 3.41
C ALA A 18 -10.65 -0.22 4.13
N ALA A 19 -9.96 -1.07 4.89
CA ALA A 19 -8.70 -0.73 5.58
C ALA A 19 -7.45 -1.14 4.80
N HIS A 20 -7.60 -1.78 3.63
CA HIS A 20 -6.47 -2.27 2.85
C HIS A 20 -5.62 -1.10 2.31
N PRO A 21 -4.27 -1.18 2.35
CA PRO A 21 -3.40 -0.10 1.85
C PRO A 21 -3.72 0.36 0.42
N ASP A 22 -4.15 -0.55 -0.44
CA ASP A 22 -4.52 -0.21 -1.82
C ASP A 22 -5.73 0.71 -1.94
N VAL A 23 -6.58 0.74 -0.91
CA VAL A 23 -7.81 1.54 -0.86
C VAL A 23 -7.57 2.86 -0.14
N VAL A 24 -6.91 2.83 1.02
CA VAL A 24 -6.85 4.00 1.91
C VAL A 24 -5.62 4.87 1.71
N LEU A 25 -4.49 4.31 1.27
CA LEU A 25 -3.21 5.01 1.39
C LEU A 25 -3.13 6.25 0.49
N ALA A 26 -3.58 6.15 -0.76
CA ALA A 26 -3.45 7.20 -1.77
C ALA A 26 -4.04 8.54 -1.31
N ALA A 27 -5.21 8.52 -0.67
CA ALA A 27 -5.89 9.72 -0.19
C ALA A 27 -5.13 10.47 0.92
N HIS A 28 -4.15 9.83 1.56
CA HIS A 28 -3.35 10.40 2.64
C HIS A 28 -1.92 10.77 2.21
N LEU A 29 -1.53 10.44 0.98
CA LEU A 29 -0.22 10.81 0.45
C LEU A 29 -0.26 12.24 -0.11
N ARG A 30 0.86 12.95 0.04
CA ARG A 30 1.01 14.28 -0.53
C ARG A 30 1.19 14.19 -2.05
N PRO A 31 0.77 15.22 -2.81
CA PRO A 31 1.12 15.34 -4.22
C PRO A 31 2.64 15.22 -4.46
N PRO A 32 3.07 14.85 -5.67
CA PRO A 32 4.47 14.67 -5.96
C PRO A 32 5.19 16.02 -5.89
N PRO A 33 6.32 16.14 -5.16
CA PRO A 33 7.10 17.37 -5.11
C PRO A 33 7.81 17.61 -6.46
N GLU A 34 8.45 18.76 -6.66
CA GLU A 34 9.37 18.97 -7.80
C GLU A 34 10.64 18.12 -7.71
N GLY A 35 11.02 17.72 -6.49
CA GLY A 35 12.20 16.91 -6.19
C GLY A 35 11.97 15.39 -6.25
N ARG A 36 12.57 14.65 -5.34
CA ARG A 36 12.41 13.19 -5.24
C ARG A 36 11.46 12.81 -4.12
N VAL A 37 10.85 11.64 -4.26
CA VAL A 37 10.11 10.96 -3.18
C VAL A 37 10.98 9.83 -2.65
N ILE A 38 11.25 9.86 -1.36
CA ILE A 38 11.94 8.77 -0.65
C ILE A 38 10.91 8.09 0.25
N CYS A 39 10.56 6.85 -0.07
CA CYS A 39 9.61 6.08 0.72
C CYS A 39 10.35 5.21 1.74
N LEU A 40 10.05 5.41 3.02
CA LEU A 40 10.55 4.59 4.13
C LEU A 40 9.35 3.93 4.80
N ALA A 41 9.17 2.63 4.58
CA ALA A 41 8.05 1.87 5.13
C ALA A 41 8.56 0.83 6.14
N ALA A 42 7.89 0.70 7.27
CA ALA A 42 8.23 -0.30 8.29
C ALA A 42 6.96 -0.86 8.93
N GLY A 43 6.97 -2.16 9.19
CA GLY A 43 5.87 -2.86 9.85
C GLY A 43 5.21 -3.94 8.99
N LYS A 44 4.22 -4.62 9.56
CA LYS A 44 3.60 -5.83 8.94
C LYS A 44 3.01 -5.56 7.54
N ALA A 45 2.51 -4.35 7.32
CA ALA A 45 1.91 -3.93 6.06
C ALA A 45 2.90 -3.17 5.14
N ALA A 46 4.17 -2.99 5.53
CA ALA A 46 5.10 -2.11 4.84
C ALA A 46 5.26 -2.44 3.35
N ALA A 47 5.36 -3.73 3.01
CA ALA A 47 5.48 -4.16 1.62
C ALA A 47 4.23 -3.81 0.79
N ALA A 48 3.03 -4.04 1.33
CA ALA A 48 1.78 -3.69 0.67
C ALA A 48 1.60 -2.16 0.57
N MET A 49 1.96 -1.42 1.61
CA MET A 49 1.93 0.05 1.59
C MET A 49 2.93 0.63 0.58
N ALA A 50 4.12 0.04 0.45
CA ALA A 50 5.09 0.44 -0.56
C ALA A 50 4.58 0.21 -1.98
N ALA A 51 3.98 -0.96 -2.27
CA ALA A 51 3.38 -1.23 -3.56
C ALA A 51 2.23 -0.26 -3.88
N ALA A 52 1.37 0.04 -2.90
CA ALA A 52 0.31 1.03 -3.04
C ALA A 52 0.86 2.45 -3.30
N ALA A 53 1.94 2.84 -2.60
CA ALA A 53 2.60 4.13 -2.81
C ALA A 53 3.23 4.23 -4.21
N GLU A 54 3.83 3.15 -4.74
CA GLU A 54 4.34 3.13 -6.12
C GLU A 54 3.22 3.29 -7.14
N ARG A 55 2.11 2.57 -6.98
CA ARG A 55 0.97 2.72 -7.89
C ARG A 55 0.45 4.16 -7.89
N HIS A 56 0.28 4.73 -6.71
CA HIS A 56 -0.17 6.12 -6.59
C HIS A 56 0.80 7.10 -7.25
N TYR A 57 2.08 7.07 -6.88
CA TYR A 57 3.03 8.05 -7.41
C TYR A 57 3.38 7.82 -8.87
N LEU A 58 3.60 6.58 -9.31
CA LEU A 58 4.07 6.28 -10.66
C LEU A 58 2.92 6.23 -11.67
N ASP A 59 1.80 5.58 -11.32
CA ASP A 59 0.73 5.30 -12.29
C ASP A 59 -0.36 6.38 -12.26
N GLU A 60 -0.79 6.80 -11.07
CA GLU A 60 -1.89 7.79 -10.95
C GLU A 60 -1.40 9.23 -11.11
N LEU A 61 -0.22 9.54 -10.56
CA LEU A 61 0.33 10.90 -10.54
C LEU A 61 1.46 11.13 -11.56
N GLY A 62 1.88 10.09 -12.29
CA GLY A 62 2.87 10.21 -13.36
C GLY A 62 4.27 10.66 -12.91
N LEU A 63 4.65 10.40 -11.66
CA LEU A 63 6.00 10.69 -11.19
C LEU A 63 7.00 9.82 -11.95
N GLU A 64 8.00 10.45 -12.57
CA GLU A 64 9.08 9.74 -13.24
C GLU A 64 9.70 8.66 -12.31
N PRO A 65 9.84 7.39 -12.75
CA PRO A 65 10.31 6.30 -11.91
C PRO A 65 11.68 6.54 -11.26
N SER A 66 12.55 7.31 -11.92
CA SER A 66 13.87 7.68 -11.39
C SER A 66 13.82 8.59 -10.16
N ARG A 67 12.68 9.25 -9.92
CA ARG A 67 12.45 10.18 -8.81
C ARG A 67 11.80 9.51 -7.59
N LEU A 68 11.37 8.25 -7.71
CA LEU A 68 10.92 7.44 -6.58
C LEU A 68 11.99 6.42 -6.20
N SER A 69 12.33 6.38 -4.91
CA SER A 69 13.25 5.40 -4.34
C SER A 69 12.86 5.11 -2.89
N GLY A 70 13.34 4.01 -2.32
CA GLY A 70 13.02 3.71 -0.92
C GLY A 70 13.34 2.30 -0.47
N ILE A 71 12.94 2.04 0.76
CA ILE A 71 13.03 0.73 1.40
C ILE A 71 11.76 0.46 2.23
N ALA A 72 11.33 -0.80 2.22
CA ALA A 72 10.23 -1.30 3.03
C ALA A 72 10.70 -2.51 3.81
N THR A 73 10.50 -2.52 5.14
CA THR A 73 10.84 -3.66 5.99
C THR A 73 9.59 -4.36 6.50
N THR A 74 9.47 -5.66 6.24
CA THR A 74 8.34 -6.47 6.70
C THR A 74 8.79 -7.81 7.28
N ARG A 75 7.85 -8.61 7.77
CA ARG A 75 8.13 -9.94 8.31
C ARG A 75 8.44 -10.93 7.17
N HIS A 76 9.19 -11.98 7.48
CA HIS A 76 9.48 -13.04 6.50
C HIS A 76 8.20 -13.65 5.90
N GLY A 77 8.24 -13.94 4.60
CA GLY A 77 7.10 -14.45 3.84
C GLY A 77 6.03 -13.41 3.47
N HIS A 78 6.23 -12.13 3.82
CA HIS A 78 5.29 -11.04 3.52
C HIS A 78 5.81 -10.05 2.48
N GLY A 79 6.84 -10.43 1.73
CA GLY A 79 7.32 -9.64 0.60
C GLY A 79 6.23 -9.46 -0.45
N VAL A 80 6.15 -8.27 -1.01
CA VAL A 80 5.26 -7.94 -2.14
C VAL A 80 6.12 -7.38 -3.27
N PRO A 81 5.92 -7.78 -4.53
CA PRO A 81 6.63 -7.21 -5.66
C PRO A 81 6.45 -5.69 -5.74
N THR A 82 7.55 -5.00 -6.01
CA THR A 82 7.66 -3.54 -6.11
C THR A 82 8.66 -3.22 -7.23
N ARG A 83 8.57 -2.01 -7.80
CA ARG A 83 9.33 -1.56 -8.98
C ARG A 83 10.57 -0.75 -8.61
N ARG A 84 10.49 0.08 -7.57
CA ARG A 84 11.47 1.10 -7.16
C ARG A 84 11.83 1.04 -5.68
N ILE A 85 10.90 0.64 -4.81
CA ILE A 85 11.09 0.56 -3.37
C ILE A 85 11.53 -0.86 -3.02
N LYS A 86 12.73 -1.04 -2.46
CA LYS A 86 13.22 -2.37 -2.10
C LYS A 86 12.48 -2.92 -0.88
N VAL A 87 11.92 -4.12 -0.97
CA VAL A 87 11.34 -4.83 0.19
C VAL A 87 12.40 -5.76 0.80
N ILE A 88 12.53 -5.71 2.13
CA ILE A 88 13.41 -6.58 2.94
C ILE A 88 12.58 -7.27 4.03
#